data_AF-A0A7X0LIG5-F1
#
_entry.id   AF-A0A7X0LIG5-F1
#
_cell.length_a   1.000
_cell.length_b   1.000
_cell.length_c   1.000
_cell.angle_alpha   90.00
_cell.angle_beta   90.00
_cell.angle_gamma   90.00
#
_symmetry.space_group_name_H-M   'P 1'
#
loop_
_entity.id
_entity.type
_entity.pdbx_description
1 polymer ?
#
loop_
_entity_poly.entity_id
_entity_poly.type
_entity_poly.pdbx_seq_one_letter_code
_entity_poly.pdbx_strand_id
1 'polypeptide(L)'
;MFKKIACLLVPAFILAACQERDDLRDEDSDNIKSIASALPLKERYDLYVEIYSSDIPPNKLLAKEVASLGRPAFKMAVDRASKGNEVDISSSIVIIDNYNENYKSTCLEGEYMRIKSRIERKFENAQAKDHVISRLKRACRIGHAN
;
A
#
# COMPACT_ATOMS: atom_id res chain seq x y z
N MET A 1 19.85 -0.97 25.73
CA MET A 1 19.40 0.37 25.31
C MET A 1 20.10 0.73 24.01
N PHE A 2 19.47 0.49 22.86
CA PHE A 2 19.95 1.02 21.57
C PHE A 2 18.82 1.85 20.97
N LYS A 3 18.71 3.09 21.45
CA LYS A 3 17.87 4.14 20.87
C LYS A 3 18.80 5.04 20.04
N LYS A 4 18.31 5.46 18.86
CA LYS A 4 18.82 6.56 18.01
C LYS A 4 19.88 6.25 16.94
N ILE A 5 19.55 5.47 15.91
CA ILE A 5 20.22 5.62 14.58
C ILE A 5 19.23 5.59 13.38
N ALA A 6 17.98 5.14 13.55
CA ALA A 6 17.07 4.94 12.41
C ALA A 6 16.37 6.19 11.84
N CYS A 7 16.62 7.40 12.36
CA CYS A 7 15.76 8.57 12.08
C CYS A 7 16.38 9.65 11.17
N LEU A 8 17.57 9.41 10.59
CA LEU A 8 18.27 10.45 9.81
C LEU A 8 18.40 10.16 8.31
N LEU A 9 18.10 8.95 7.84
CA LEU A 9 18.24 8.61 6.41
C LEU A 9 16.94 8.73 5.61
N VAL A 10 15.78 8.77 6.25
CA VAL A 10 14.50 8.91 5.52
C VAL A 10 14.23 10.35 5.06
N PRO A 11 14.48 11.42 5.87
CA PRO A 11 14.10 12.77 5.46
C PRO A 11 14.99 13.37 4.36
N ALA A 12 16.26 12.98 4.30
CA ALA A 12 17.23 13.57 3.37
C ALA A 12 17.01 13.13 1.91
N PHE A 13 16.50 11.91 1.68
CA PHE A 13 16.22 11.41 0.34
C PHE A 13 14.84 11.84 -0.17
N ILE A 14 13.86 12.04 0.71
CA ILE A 14 12.59 12.68 0.34
C ILE A 14 12.87 14.10 -0.19
N LEU A 15 13.80 14.84 0.44
CA LEU A 15 14.21 16.17 -0.04
C LEU A 15 14.91 16.15 -1.41
N ALA A 16 15.64 15.08 -1.75
CA ALA A 16 16.24 14.92 -3.08
C ALA A 16 15.20 14.58 -4.17
N ALA A 17 14.09 13.93 -3.80
CA ALA A 17 12.94 13.68 -4.68
C ALA A 17 11.97 14.88 -4.76
N CYS A 18 12.07 15.85 -3.84
CA CYS A 18 11.24 17.06 -3.82
C CYS A 18 11.83 18.24 -4.61
N GLN A 19 13.00 18.09 -5.23
CA GLN A 19 13.60 19.13 -6.05
C GLN A 19 13.12 18.99 -7.50
N GLU A 20 12.04 19.71 -7.84
CA GLU A 20 11.54 20.02 -9.20
C GLU A 20 12.20 19.20 -10.32
N ARG A 21 11.75 17.96 -10.51
CA ARG A 21 12.04 17.21 -11.74
C ARG A 21 10.78 16.48 -12.18
N ASP A 22 10.19 17.02 -13.24
CA ASP A 22 9.15 16.39 -14.07
C ASP A 22 9.64 15.09 -14.76
N ASP A 23 10.87 14.66 -14.48
CA ASP A 23 11.55 13.51 -15.06
C ASP A 23 12.04 12.55 -13.94
N LEU A 24 11.12 11.94 -13.19
CA LEU A 24 11.43 10.74 -12.39
C LEU A 24 11.71 9.57 -13.37
N ARG A 25 12.93 9.56 -13.90
CA ARG A 25 13.48 8.57 -14.82
C ARG A 25 13.72 7.25 -14.09
N ASP A 26 13.78 6.16 -14.86
CA ASP A 26 13.89 4.77 -14.40
C ASP A 26 14.98 4.52 -13.32
N GLU A 27 16.04 5.33 -13.26
CA GLU A 27 17.11 5.25 -12.23
C GLU A 27 16.60 5.45 -10.79
N ASP A 28 15.63 6.33 -10.56
CA ASP A 28 15.09 6.56 -9.20
C ASP A 28 14.17 5.41 -8.77
N SER A 29 13.49 4.77 -9.74
CA SER A 29 12.70 3.57 -9.50
C SER A 29 13.56 2.37 -9.07
N ASP A 30 14.72 2.19 -9.71
CA ASP A 30 15.66 1.12 -9.36
C ASP A 30 16.32 1.34 -8.00
N ASN A 31 16.64 2.59 -7.65
CA ASN A 31 17.16 2.94 -6.33
C ASN A 31 16.14 2.68 -5.22
N ILE A 32 14.88 3.11 -5.41
CA ILE A 32 13.79 2.84 -4.47
C ILE A 32 13.55 1.34 -4.32
N LYS A 33 13.59 0.57 -5.42
CA LYS A 33 13.46 -0.88 -5.40
C LYS A 33 14.61 -1.56 -4.65
N SER A 34 15.84 -1.12 -4.90
CA SER A 34 17.04 -1.64 -4.23
C SER A 34 16.95 -1.44 -2.71
N ILE A 35 16.62 -0.23 -2.27
CA ILE A 35 16.42 0.09 -0.84
C ILE A 35 15.28 -0.75 -0.27
N ALA A 36 14.12 -0.77 -0.93
CA ALA A 36 12.97 -1.53 -0.47
C ALA A 36 13.29 -3.03 -0.31
N SER A 37 14.07 -3.61 -1.22
CA SER A 37 14.45 -5.03 -1.18
C SER A 37 15.29 -5.41 0.05
N ALA A 38 16.08 -4.46 0.58
CA ALA A 38 16.88 -4.65 1.78
C ALA A 38 16.09 -4.45 3.08
N LEU A 39 14.90 -3.84 3.02
CA LEU A 39 14.06 -3.59 4.19
C LEU A 39 13.25 -4.84 4.58
N PRO A 40 13.08 -5.12 5.88
CA PRO A 40 12.09 -6.09 6.35
C PRO A 40 10.66 -5.66 5.96
N LEU A 41 9.73 -6.63 6.00
CA LEU A 41 8.37 -6.44 5.49
C LEU A 41 7.69 -5.18 6.06
N LYS A 42 7.80 -4.94 7.37
CA LYS A 42 7.11 -3.81 8.01
C LYS A 42 7.65 -2.49 7.47
N GLU A 43 8.98 -2.28 7.50
CA GLU A 43 9.59 -1.04 7.01
C GLU A 43 9.35 -0.85 5.51
N ARG A 44 9.37 -1.94 4.72
CA ARG A 44 9.07 -1.88 3.28
C ARG A 44 7.62 -1.45 3.02
N TYR A 45 6.69 -1.94 3.83
CA TYR A 45 5.29 -1.54 3.76
C TYR A 45 5.13 -0.06 4.15
N ASP A 46 5.80 0.37 5.24
CA ASP A 46 5.77 1.76 5.69
C ASP A 46 6.31 2.69 4.59
N LEU A 47 7.43 2.36 3.96
CA LEU A 47 7.98 3.09 2.81
C LEU A 47 6.98 3.17 1.65
N TYR A 48 6.26 2.08 1.35
CA TYR A 48 5.21 2.09 0.33
C TYR A 48 4.07 3.05 0.69
N VAL A 49 3.62 3.06 1.96
CA VAL A 49 2.56 3.97 2.42
C VAL A 49 3.00 5.42 2.35
N GLU A 50 4.24 5.73 2.73
CA GLU A 50 4.83 7.08 2.63
C GLU A 50 4.83 7.56 1.18
N ILE A 51 5.32 6.73 0.25
CA ILE A 51 5.33 7.07 -1.20
C ILE A 51 3.90 7.19 -1.73
N TYR A 52 2.98 6.30 -1.33
CA TYR A 52 1.57 6.38 -1.72
C TYR A 52 0.90 7.70 -1.30
N SER A 53 1.32 8.25 -0.15
CA SER A 53 0.80 9.51 0.39
C SER A 53 1.48 10.76 -0.17
N SER A 54 2.57 10.62 -0.94
CA SER A 54 3.28 11.73 -1.54
C SER A 54 2.54 12.26 -2.78
N ASP A 55 2.79 13.52 -3.16
CA ASP A 55 2.23 14.15 -4.37
C ASP A 55 2.77 13.53 -5.68
N ILE A 56 3.70 12.58 -5.58
CA ILE A 56 4.23 11.80 -6.70
C ILE A 56 3.28 10.62 -6.94
N PRO A 57 2.91 10.33 -8.21
CA PRO A 57 1.99 9.22 -8.51
C PRO A 57 2.46 7.91 -7.86
N PRO A 58 1.54 7.12 -7.27
CA PRO A 58 1.90 5.95 -6.50
C PRO A 58 2.72 4.98 -7.33
N ASN A 59 3.97 4.73 -6.91
CA ASN A 59 4.85 3.81 -7.61
C ASN A 59 4.26 2.39 -7.55
N LYS A 60 3.66 1.96 -8.66
CA LYS A 60 2.99 0.66 -8.79
C LYS A 60 3.96 -0.51 -8.65
N LEU A 61 5.28 -0.30 -8.83
CA LEU A 61 6.29 -1.34 -8.69
C LEU A 61 6.46 -1.74 -7.22
N LEU A 62 6.52 -0.78 -6.29
CA LEU A 62 6.63 -1.08 -4.87
C LEU A 62 5.43 -1.86 -4.32
N ALA A 63 4.22 -1.55 -4.79
CA ALA A 63 3.04 -2.30 -4.41
C ALA A 63 3.16 -3.79 -4.80
N LYS A 64 3.67 -4.07 -6.00
CA LYS A 64 3.93 -5.44 -6.48
C LYS A 64 5.03 -6.13 -5.69
N GLU A 65 6.11 -5.42 -5.37
CA GLU A 65 7.23 -5.94 -4.57
C GLU A 65 6.84 -6.23 -3.12
N VAL A 66 5.96 -5.43 -2.52
CA VAL A 66 5.40 -5.72 -1.19
C VAL A 66 4.46 -6.92 -1.28
N ALA A 67 3.58 -6.97 -2.28
CA ALA A 67 2.65 -8.09 -2.47
C ALA A 67 3.37 -9.44 -2.75
N SER A 68 4.51 -9.42 -3.42
CA SER A 68 5.31 -10.62 -3.74
C SER A 68 5.95 -11.28 -2.51
N LEU A 69 5.99 -10.59 -1.37
CA LEU A 69 6.36 -11.17 -0.08
C LEU A 69 5.31 -12.16 0.47
N GLY A 70 4.22 -12.38 -0.28
CA GLY A 70 3.28 -13.46 -0.05
C GLY A 70 2.32 -13.20 1.11
N ARG A 71 1.85 -14.29 1.74
CA ARG A 71 0.78 -14.25 2.74
C ARG A 71 1.05 -13.30 3.93
N PRO A 72 2.29 -13.14 4.45
CA PRO A 72 2.58 -12.16 5.50
C PRO A 72 2.24 -10.71 5.09
N ALA A 73 2.58 -10.30 3.87
CA ALA A 73 2.26 -8.96 3.37
C ALA A 73 0.76 -8.77 3.18
N PHE A 74 0.08 -9.78 2.65
CA PHE A 74 -1.39 -9.78 2.54
C PHE A 74 -2.05 -9.60 3.91
N LYS A 75 -1.65 -10.39 4.92
CA LYS A 75 -2.20 -10.29 6.27
C LYS A 75 -1.98 -8.90 6.87
N MET A 76 -0.79 -8.33 6.68
CA MET A 76 -0.48 -6.96 7.12
C MET A 76 -1.38 -5.94 6.42
N ALA A 77 -1.62 -6.07 5.12
CA ALA A 77 -2.51 -5.18 4.37
C ALA A 77 -3.96 -5.27 4.87
N VAL A 78 -4.47 -6.48 5.10
CA VAL A 78 -5.82 -6.67 5.67
C VAL A 78 -5.94 -6.04 7.06
N ASP A 79 -4.93 -6.23 7.92
CA ASP A 79 -4.91 -5.65 9.27
C ASP A 79 -4.87 -4.12 9.24
N ARG A 80 -4.04 -3.53 8.36
CA ARG A 80 -3.95 -2.07 8.19
C ARG A 80 -5.23 -1.50 7.60
N ALA A 81 -5.78 -2.10 6.55
CA ALA A 81 -7.06 -1.68 5.96
C ALA A 81 -8.21 -1.75 6.97
N SER A 82 -8.17 -2.70 7.92
CA SER A 82 -9.23 -2.86 8.92
C SER A 82 -9.14 -1.85 10.08
N LYS A 83 -7.96 -1.28 10.33
CA LYS A 83 -7.66 -0.48 11.55
C LYS A 83 -7.18 0.95 11.27
N GLY A 84 -6.65 1.20 10.09
CA GLY A 84 -5.94 2.43 9.71
C GLY A 84 -6.85 3.60 9.35
N ASN A 85 -6.22 4.67 8.87
CA ASN A 85 -6.87 5.86 8.31
C ASN A 85 -7.17 5.68 6.80
N GLU A 86 -7.67 6.72 6.12
CA GLU A 86 -8.01 6.64 4.69
C GLU A 86 -6.82 6.26 3.79
N VAL A 87 -5.62 6.75 4.12
CA VAL A 87 -4.37 6.45 3.40
C VAL A 87 -3.98 4.98 3.59
N ASP A 88 -3.99 4.49 4.84
CA ASP A 88 -3.73 3.08 5.15
C ASP A 88 -4.72 2.17 4.41
N ILE A 89 -6.00 2.54 4.39
CA ILE A 89 -7.05 1.77 3.71
C ILE A 89 -6.77 1.71 2.21
N SER A 90 -6.55 2.88 1.59
CA SER A 90 -6.44 2.99 0.13
C SER A 90 -5.15 2.34 -0.40
N SER A 91 -4.03 2.54 0.30
CA SER A 91 -2.76 1.87 -0.01
C SER A 91 -2.85 0.35 0.20
N SER A 92 -3.48 -0.10 1.29
CA SER A 92 -3.63 -1.52 1.58
C SER A 92 -4.48 -2.28 0.56
N ILE A 93 -5.54 -1.64 0.03
CA ILE A 93 -6.36 -2.23 -1.04
C ILE A 93 -5.52 -2.53 -2.29
N VAL A 94 -4.52 -1.70 -2.61
CA VAL A 94 -3.63 -1.94 -3.75
C VAL A 94 -2.74 -3.17 -3.51
N ILE A 95 -2.22 -3.35 -2.30
CA ILE A 95 -1.45 -4.56 -1.95
C ILE A 95 -2.31 -5.81 -2.02
N ILE A 96 -3.55 -5.75 -1.52
CA ILE A 96 -4.52 -6.85 -1.58
C ILE A 96 -4.82 -7.23 -3.04
N ASP A 97 -5.05 -6.24 -3.90
CA ASP A 97 -5.32 -6.45 -5.33
C ASP A 97 -4.15 -7.16 -6.02
N ASN A 98 -2.93 -6.64 -5.86
CA ASN A 98 -1.72 -7.23 -6.45
C ASN A 98 -1.45 -8.64 -5.92
N TYR A 99 -1.67 -8.89 -4.62
CA TYR A 99 -1.52 -10.24 -4.06
C TYR A 99 -2.55 -11.20 -4.67
N ASN A 100 -3.82 -10.83 -4.71
CA ASN A 100 -4.87 -11.68 -5.25
C ASN A 100 -4.70 -11.92 -6.76
N GLU A 101 -4.20 -10.93 -7.49
CA GLU A 101 -3.74 -11.07 -8.89
C GLU A 101 -2.65 -12.13 -9.01
N ASN A 102 -1.53 -11.96 -8.30
CA ASN A 102 -0.34 -12.81 -8.40
C ASN A 102 -0.60 -14.27 -7.97
N TYR A 103 -1.35 -14.46 -6.89
CA TYR A 103 -1.58 -15.79 -6.29
C TYR A 103 -2.94 -16.39 -6.66
N LYS A 104 -3.69 -15.76 -7.56
CA LYS A 104 -5.05 -16.14 -7.96
C LYS A 104 -5.97 -16.42 -6.75
N SER A 105 -5.85 -15.62 -5.70
CA SER A 105 -6.58 -15.78 -4.44
C SER A 105 -7.75 -14.79 -4.32
N THR A 106 -8.56 -14.93 -3.28
CA THR A 106 -9.67 -14.02 -2.95
C THR A 106 -9.63 -13.70 -1.45
N CYS A 107 -10.23 -12.58 -1.05
CA CYS A 107 -10.39 -12.30 0.38
C CYS A 107 -11.41 -13.27 1.00
N LEU A 108 -11.22 -13.59 2.26
CA LEU A 108 -12.30 -14.19 3.05
C LEU A 108 -13.42 -13.17 3.25
N GLU A 109 -14.66 -13.63 3.32
CA GLU A 109 -15.83 -12.77 3.51
C GLU A 109 -15.68 -11.87 4.76
N GLY A 110 -15.21 -12.44 5.87
CA GLY A 110 -14.96 -11.68 7.10
C GLY A 110 -13.83 -10.65 6.98
N GLU A 111 -12.85 -10.83 6.09
CA GLU A 111 -11.82 -9.81 5.80
C GLU A 111 -12.45 -8.65 5.03
N TYR A 112 -13.18 -8.96 3.96
CA TYR A 112 -13.89 -7.96 3.16
C TYR A 112 -14.86 -7.13 4.00
N MET A 113 -15.72 -7.78 4.80
CA MET A 113 -16.73 -7.08 5.58
C MET A 113 -16.11 -6.16 6.65
N ARG A 114 -14.99 -6.59 7.26
CA ARG A 114 -14.26 -5.73 8.22
C ARG A 114 -13.69 -4.49 7.55
N ILE A 115 -13.08 -4.62 6.38
CA ILE A 115 -12.52 -3.48 5.65
C ILE A 115 -13.64 -2.58 5.11
N LYS A 116 -14.73 -3.14 4.56
CA LYS A 116 -15.91 -2.39 4.10
C LYS A 116 -16.50 -1.54 5.21
N SER A 117 -16.74 -2.13 6.39
CA SER A 117 -17.23 -1.41 7.56
C SER A 117 -16.25 -0.33 8.03
N ARG A 118 -14.94 -0.52 7.83
CA ARG A 118 -13.94 0.51 8.11
C ARG A 118 -14.04 1.68 7.12
N ILE A 119 -14.17 1.41 5.82
CA ILE A 119 -14.36 2.42 4.77
C ILE A 119 -15.63 3.23 5.05
N GLU A 120 -16.75 2.58 5.35
CA GLU A 120 -18.05 3.23 5.60
C GLU A 120 -18.00 4.24 6.75
N ARG A 121 -17.16 3.98 7.77
CA ARG A 121 -16.96 4.85 8.94
C ARG A 121 -15.91 5.93 8.76
N LYS A 122 -14.96 5.75 7.83
CA LYS A 122 -13.82 6.66 7.67
C LYS A 122 -13.98 7.68 6.56
N PHE A 123 -14.59 7.28 5.45
CA PHE A 123 -14.82 8.17 4.32
C PHE A 123 -16.14 8.92 4.52
N GLU A 124 -16.10 10.24 4.69
CA GLU A 124 -17.31 11.05 4.87
C GLU A 124 -17.99 11.33 3.52
N ASN A 125 -17.20 11.57 2.48
CA ASN A 125 -17.71 11.82 1.13
C ASN A 125 -18.27 10.52 0.51
N ALA A 126 -19.54 10.55 0.09
CA ALA A 126 -20.24 9.39 -0.46
C ALA A 126 -19.59 8.86 -1.76
N GLN A 127 -19.19 9.74 -2.66
CA GLN A 127 -18.57 9.34 -3.93
C GLN A 127 -17.20 8.69 -3.70
N ALA A 128 -16.38 9.26 -2.80
CA ALA A 128 -15.09 8.68 -2.43
C ALA A 128 -15.28 7.31 -1.76
N LYS A 129 -16.24 7.20 -0.85
CA LYS A 129 -16.61 5.94 -0.18
C LYS A 129 -17.00 4.86 -1.20
N ASP A 130 -17.90 5.15 -2.11
CA ASP A 130 -18.36 4.20 -3.13
C ASP A 130 -17.21 3.78 -4.06
N HIS A 131 -16.36 4.74 -4.44
CA HIS A 131 -15.18 4.44 -5.24
C HIS A 131 -14.23 3.47 -4.52
N VAL A 132 -13.94 3.69 -3.23
CA VAL A 132 -13.03 2.83 -2.45
C VAL A 132 -13.66 1.46 -2.16
N ILE A 133 -14.97 1.39 -1.89
CA ILE A 133 -15.70 0.11 -1.75
C ILE A 133 -15.65 -0.69 -3.06
N SER A 134 -15.86 -0.03 -4.20
CA SER A 134 -15.76 -0.68 -5.52
C SER A 134 -14.36 -1.24 -5.77
N ARG A 135 -13.31 -0.48 -5.41
CA ARG A 135 -11.91 -0.96 -5.47
C ARG A 135 -11.68 -2.16 -4.55
N LEU A 136 -12.17 -2.12 -3.31
CA LEU A 136 -12.08 -3.25 -2.39
C LEU A 136 -12.78 -4.49 -2.95
N LYS A 137 -13.98 -4.33 -3.53
CA LYS A 137 -14.74 -5.45 -4.12
C LYS A 137 -13.96 -6.14 -5.24
N ARG A 138 -13.34 -5.35 -6.13
CA ARG A 138 -12.44 -5.85 -7.18
C ARG A 138 -11.20 -6.53 -6.61
N ALA A 139 -10.50 -5.86 -5.68
CA ALA A 139 -9.29 -6.40 -5.06
C ALA A 139 -9.55 -7.74 -4.36
N CYS A 140 -10.70 -7.87 -3.70
CA CYS A 140 -11.14 -9.10 -3.05
C CYS A 140 -11.82 -10.12 -3.99
N ARG A 141 -12.05 -9.76 -5.26
CA ARG A 141 -12.73 -10.56 -6.29
C ARG A 141 -14.13 -11.03 -5.91
N ILE A 142 -14.86 -10.23 -5.14
CA ILE A 142 -16.21 -10.58 -4.72
C ILE A 142 -17.20 -10.28 -5.83
N GLY A 143 -18.01 -11.27 -6.21
CA GLY A 143 -18.99 -11.16 -7.29
C GLY A 143 -18.40 -11.35 -8.69
N HIS A 144 -17.11 -11.66 -8.80
CA HIS A 144 -16.51 -12.24 -10.00
C HIS A 144 -16.43 -13.76 -9.78
N ALA A 145 -17.58 -14.44 -9.84
CA ALA A 145 -17.60 -15.87 -10.05
C ALA A 145 -17.06 -16.13 -11.47
N ASN A 146 -16.05 -16.99 -11.59
CA ASN A 146 -15.78 -17.65 -12.86
C ASN A 146 -16.91 -18.63 -13.16
#